data_AF-A0AAD4DXK8-F1
#
_entry.id   AF-A0AAD4DXK8-F1
#
_cell.length_a   1.000
_cell.length_b   1.000
_cell.length_c   1.000
_cell.angle_alpha   90.00
_cell.angle_beta   90.00
_cell.angle_gamma   90.00
#
_symmetry.space_group_name_H-M   'P 1'
#
loop_
_entity.id
_entity.type
_entity.pdbx_description
1 polymer ?
#
loop_
_entity_poly.entity_id
_entity_poly.type
_entity_poly.pdbx_seq_one_letter_code
_entity_poly.pdbx_strand_id
1 'polypeptide(L)'
;MPWEGGQIYVANIHYNSNTHTLSLSNTKLVASEANNLSVCYPLWASNDKLLFTSDESKFANLWEYTQACTKPVLPSVVQQDFCMPPWTFDNYSFTLLDKNGAKAICVVWQAGQSVLYVVDIAAGSYVEIKDKLFDFVLVNNVCHLSDYTFIFTGFQSNAPGTAMLCTLTGPLFMPKFQVLRSTASASAAPLREGMISLPTPLEFKVVGDKTVYAMYYTPNNPAYAGLSIPNEKPPCVLSIHGGPTGLETQCLNWLKQYFTSRGYTWLDVNYSSSSGYGHAYVEHLKGNWGITDMSDCIGAIQSPQVSSLINTKCTVICGRSAFTTLAAISLDSSAASKVKFFASATNSFRISNMEIFTLGSTFLPFPQSKRPSFLVEHN
;
A
#
# COMPACT_ATOMS: atom_id res chain seq x y z
N MET A 1 -11.95 -10.29 3.48
CA MET A 1 -10.57 -10.00 3.94
C MET A 1 -10.62 -9.08 5.17
N PRO A 2 -9.58 -9.01 6.02
CA PRO A 2 -9.62 -8.20 7.26
C PRO A 2 -9.87 -6.69 7.07
N TRP A 3 -9.57 -6.16 5.88
CA TRP A 3 -9.87 -4.77 5.49
C TRP A 3 -11.28 -4.56 4.92
N GLU A 4 -12.03 -5.63 4.65
CA GLU A 4 -13.44 -5.57 4.27
C GLU A 4 -14.36 -5.76 5.49
N GLY A 5 -13.86 -6.53 6.47
CA GLY A 5 -14.56 -6.85 7.70
C GLY A 5 -13.66 -7.69 8.60
N GLY A 6 -13.42 -7.23 9.81
CA GLY A 6 -12.73 -7.96 10.87
C GLY A 6 -13.58 -8.06 12.13
N GLN A 7 -13.23 -8.99 13.02
CA GLN A 7 -13.75 -9.06 14.38
C GLN A 7 -12.58 -9.32 15.33
N ILE A 8 -12.57 -8.66 16.48
CA ILE A 8 -11.59 -8.93 17.54
C ILE A 8 -12.32 -9.51 18.75
N TYR A 9 -11.86 -10.69 19.18
CA TYR A 9 -12.34 -11.35 20.39
C TYR A 9 -11.23 -11.39 21.44
N VAL A 10 -11.62 -11.25 22.71
CA VAL A 10 -10.77 -11.47 23.87
C VAL A 10 -11.32 -12.67 24.65
N ALA A 11 -10.44 -13.56 25.09
CA ALA A 11 -10.80 -14.73 25.88
C ALA A 11 -9.73 -15.04 26.92
N ASN A 12 -10.13 -15.68 28.01
CA ASN A 12 -9.20 -16.25 28.97
C ASN A 12 -8.62 -17.54 28.38
N ILE A 13 -7.29 -17.63 28.33
CA ILE A 13 -6.56 -18.79 27.82
C ILE A 13 -6.13 -19.66 28.99
N HIS A 14 -6.52 -20.94 28.97
CA HIS A 14 -6.08 -21.95 29.92
C HIS A 14 -5.15 -22.93 29.23
N TYR A 15 -3.94 -23.10 29.77
CA TYR A 15 -2.98 -24.08 29.28
C TYR A 15 -2.93 -25.28 30.22
N ASN A 16 -3.20 -26.46 29.68
CA ASN A 16 -3.03 -27.71 30.40
C ASN A 16 -1.63 -28.27 30.10
N SER A 17 -0.73 -28.22 31.09
CA SER A 17 0.65 -28.69 30.95
C SER A 17 0.79 -30.20 30.75
N ASN A 18 -0.19 -30.99 31.20
CA ASN A 18 -0.14 -32.44 31.12
C ASN A 18 -0.54 -32.95 29.72
N THR A 19 -1.51 -32.28 29.10
CA THR A 19 -2.00 -32.63 27.76
C THR A 19 -1.39 -31.73 26.67
N HIS A 20 -0.64 -30.70 27.05
CA HIS A 20 -0.14 -29.65 26.16
C HIS A 20 -1.25 -29.02 25.30
N THR A 21 -2.45 -28.85 25.87
CA THR A 21 -3.61 -28.28 25.17
C THR A 21 -3.96 -26.89 25.68
N LEU A 22 -4.51 -26.06 24.79
CA LEU A 22 -5.09 -24.75 25.10
C LEU A 22 -6.61 -24.85 25.07
N SER A 23 -7.28 -24.26 26.06
CA SER A 23 -8.74 -24.05 26.05
C SER A 23 -9.07 -22.58 26.32
N LEU A 24 -10.22 -22.15 25.79
CA LEU A 24 -10.70 -20.78 25.90
C LEU A 24 -11.95 -20.72 26.79
N SER A 25 -12.08 -19.63 27.54
CA SER A 25 -13.29 -19.31 28.31
C SER A 25 -13.54 -17.80 28.31
N ASN A 26 -14.75 -17.37 28.66
CA ASN A 26 -15.14 -15.96 28.72
C ASN A 26 -14.85 -15.19 27.42
N THR A 27 -15.06 -15.84 26.27
CA THR A 27 -14.88 -15.22 24.96
C THR A 27 -15.87 -14.06 24.79
N LYS A 28 -15.33 -12.87 24.55
CA LYS A 28 -16.07 -11.63 24.36
C LYS A 28 -15.66 -10.97 23.06
N LEU A 29 -16.64 -10.55 22.27
CA LEU A 29 -16.42 -9.68 21.11
C LEU A 29 -16.11 -8.26 21.62
N VAL A 30 -14.99 -7.68 21.19
CA VAL A 30 -14.50 -6.38 21.70
C VAL A 30 -14.38 -5.31 20.62
N ALA A 31 -14.32 -5.70 19.34
CA ALA A 31 -14.35 -4.77 18.24
C ALA A 31 -15.05 -5.38 17.02
N SER A 32 -15.92 -4.57 16.40
CA SER A 32 -16.68 -4.84 15.17
C SER A 32 -17.66 -6.02 15.26
N GLU A 33 -18.97 -5.71 15.35
CA GLU A 33 -20.05 -6.71 15.24
C GLU A 33 -20.43 -7.04 13.80
N ALA A 34 -20.07 -6.16 12.86
CA ALA A 34 -20.52 -6.21 11.48
C ALA A 34 -19.34 -6.42 10.50
N ASN A 35 -19.55 -7.25 9.48
CA ASN A 35 -18.56 -7.56 8.44
C ASN A 35 -18.29 -6.39 7.47
N ASN A 36 -18.31 -5.15 7.94
CA ASN A 36 -18.12 -3.94 7.14
C ASN A 36 -17.10 -2.96 7.74
N LEU A 37 -16.56 -3.24 8.93
CA LEU A 37 -15.49 -2.46 9.54
C LEU A 37 -14.20 -3.26 9.50
N SER A 38 -13.13 -2.62 9.02
CA SER A 38 -11.80 -3.14 9.22
C SER A 38 -11.41 -2.95 10.68
N VAL A 39 -11.08 -4.06 11.33
CA VAL A 39 -10.38 -4.06 12.62
C VAL A 39 -9.17 -4.97 12.51
N CYS A 40 -7.98 -4.39 12.68
CA CYS A 40 -6.71 -5.05 12.39
C CYS A 40 -5.65 -4.73 13.45
N TYR A 41 -4.55 -5.49 13.43
CA TYR A 41 -3.36 -5.24 14.24
C TYR A 41 -3.61 -5.16 15.77
N PRO A 42 -4.22 -6.19 16.39
CA PRO A 42 -4.38 -6.23 17.84
C PRO A 42 -3.02 -6.35 18.55
N LEU A 43 -2.80 -5.52 19.58
CA LEU A 43 -1.60 -5.52 20.42
C LEU A 43 -1.98 -5.25 21.89
N TRP A 44 -1.57 -6.13 22.81
CA TRP A 44 -1.76 -5.88 24.24
C TRP A 44 -0.80 -4.80 24.74
N ALA A 45 -1.35 -3.70 25.27
CA ALA A 45 -0.58 -2.63 25.91
C ALA A 45 -0.30 -2.90 27.40
N SER A 46 -1.21 -3.64 28.04
CA SER A 46 -1.12 -4.12 29.42
C SER A 46 -1.95 -5.41 29.54
N ASN A 47 -2.11 -5.95 30.76
CA ASN A 47 -2.98 -7.12 31.00
C ASN A 47 -4.47 -6.84 30.77
N ASP A 48 -4.89 -5.57 30.72
CA ASP A 48 -6.29 -5.14 30.67
C ASP A 48 -6.58 -4.14 29.56
N LYS A 49 -5.58 -3.74 28.78
CA LYS A 49 -5.71 -2.82 27.66
C LYS A 49 -5.19 -3.45 26.37
N LEU A 50 -6.07 -3.53 25.38
CA LEU A 50 -5.77 -3.97 24.02
C LEU A 50 -5.83 -2.76 23.08
N LEU A 51 -4.80 -2.56 22.27
CA LEU A 51 -4.79 -1.61 21.16
C LEU A 51 -5.06 -2.33 19.86
N PHE A 52 -5.70 -1.63 18.92
CA PHE A 52 -5.91 -2.11 17.56
C PHE A 52 -6.17 -0.94 16.63
N THR A 53 -6.23 -1.20 15.34
CA THR A 53 -6.63 -0.21 14.33
C THR A 53 -8.05 -0.46 13.87
N SER A 54 -8.83 0.60 13.68
CA SER A 54 -10.16 0.51 13.08
C SER A 54 -10.47 1.67 12.14
N ASP A 55 -11.13 1.35 11.03
CA ASP A 55 -11.60 2.30 10.03
C ASP A 55 -13.03 2.82 10.25
N GLU A 56 -13.62 2.58 11.43
CA GLU A 56 -14.96 3.08 11.80
C GLU A 56 -15.07 4.60 11.60
N SER A 57 -13.97 5.31 11.83
CA SER A 57 -13.84 6.76 11.62
C SER A 57 -13.62 7.20 10.16
N LYS A 58 -13.76 6.28 9.20
CA LYS A 58 -13.46 6.42 7.75
C LYS A 58 -11.97 6.49 7.40
N PHE A 59 -11.11 6.60 8.38
CA PHE A 59 -9.68 6.34 8.28
C PHE A 59 -9.31 5.30 9.33
N ALA A 60 -8.36 4.43 9.02
CA ALA A 60 -7.85 3.49 9.99
C ALA A 60 -7.10 4.28 11.08
N ASN A 61 -7.67 4.40 12.26
CA ASN A 61 -7.08 5.12 13.40
C ASN A 61 -6.83 4.13 14.55
N LEU A 62 -6.10 4.57 15.58
CA LEU A 62 -5.79 3.75 16.76
C LEU A 62 -6.96 3.75 17.75
N TRP A 63 -7.36 2.56 18.20
CA TRP A 63 -8.43 2.31 19.16
C TRP A 63 -7.90 1.52 20.36
N GLU A 64 -8.55 1.71 21.50
CA GLU A 64 -8.29 0.93 22.71
C GLU A 64 -9.54 0.20 23.18
N TYR A 65 -9.34 -1.01 23.68
CA TYR A 65 -10.30 -1.79 24.45
C TYR A 65 -9.78 -1.96 25.87
N THR A 66 -10.66 -1.70 26.83
CA THR A 66 -10.53 -2.12 28.23
C THR A 66 -11.78 -2.88 28.62
N GLN A 67 -11.78 -3.56 29.79
CA GLN A 67 -13.00 -4.24 30.26
C GLN A 67 -14.23 -3.30 30.37
N ALA A 68 -14.01 -2.00 30.56
CA ALA A 68 -15.05 -0.99 30.66
C ALA A 68 -15.63 -0.55 29.31
N CYS A 69 -14.79 -0.33 28.29
CA CYS A 69 -15.24 0.19 27.00
C CYS A 69 -14.24 -0.06 25.86
N THR A 70 -14.75 0.02 24.63
CA THR A 70 -13.98 0.17 23.39
C THR A 70 -14.15 1.59 22.88
N LYS A 71 -13.06 2.30 22.59
CA LYS A 71 -13.11 3.70 22.12
C LYS A 71 -11.87 4.09 21.30
N PRO A 72 -11.92 5.17 20.51
CA PRO A 72 -10.73 5.75 19.88
C PRO A 72 -9.71 6.19 20.93
N VAL A 73 -8.42 6.06 20.61
CA VAL A 73 -7.33 6.59 21.45
C VAL A 73 -7.26 8.12 21.36
N LEU A 74 -7.47 8.66 20.17
CA LEU A 74 -7.43 10.10 19.92
C LEU A 74 -8.84 10.72 20.01
N PRO A 75 -9.01 11.93 20.56
CA PRO A 75 -10.31 12.57 20.73
C PRO A 75 -10.91 13.06 19.41
N SER A 76 -10.08 13.24 18.38
CA SER A 76 -10.49 13.65 17.04
C SER A 76 -9.90 12.69 16.00
N VAL A 77 -10.66 12.45 14.94
CA VAL A 77 -10.23 11.62 13.81
C VAL A 77 -9.03 12.26 13.12
N VAL A 78 -7.99 11.48 12.92
CA VAL A 78 -6.86 11.84 12.06
C VAL A 78 -7.16 11.34 10.65
N GLN A 79 -7.21 12.25 9.67
CA GLN A 79 -7.55 11.94 8.28
C GLN A 79 -6.40 11.26 7.51
N GLN A 80 -5.81 10.24 8.12
CA GLN A 80 -4.66 9.47 7.65
C GLN A 80 -4.80 8.04 8.17
N ASP A 81 -4.36 7.06 7.39
CA ASP A 81 -4.44 5.65 7.79
C ASP A 81 -3.23 5.26 8.65
N PHE A 82 -3.47 4.66 9.81
CA PHE A 82 -2.47 4.18 10.78
C PHE A 82 -2.04 2.75 10.50
N CYS A 83 -2.54 2.16 9.41
CA CYS A 83 -2.14 0.84 8.95
C CYS A 83 -2.42 0.63 7.47
N MET A 84 -1.78 -0.39 6.92
CA MET A 84 -2.06 -0.92 5.58
C MET A 84 -2.96 -2.16 5.67
N PRO A 85 -3.63 -2.58 4.58
CA PRO A 85 -4.31 -3.88 4.53
C PRO A 85 -3.33 -5.02 4.86
N PRO A 86 -3.63 -5.87 5.86
CA PRO A 86 -2.75 -6.99 6.24
C PRO A 86 -2.85 -8.16 5.25
N TRP A 87 -2.21 -8.03 4.09
CA TRP A 87 -2.06 -9.14 3.13
C TRP A 87 -1.16 -10.27 3.63
N THR A 88 -0.29 -9.96 4.59
CA THR A 88 0.63 -10.88 5.23
C THR A 88 0.55 -10.71 6.74
N PHE A 89 0.85 -11.77 7.47
CA PHE A 89 1.05 -11.68 8.92
C PHE A 89 2.35 -10.92 9.23
N ASP A 90 2.47 -10.44 10.47
CA ASP A 90 3.67 -9.78 11.03
C ASP A 90 4.08 -8.41 10.44
N ASN A 91 3.26 -7.77 9.59
CA ASN A 91 3.52 -6.38 9.17
C ASN A 91 2.98 -5.34 10.16
N TYR A 92 3.54 -5.29 11.38
CA TYR A 92 3.07 -4.41 12.45
C TYR A 92 3.17 -2.92 12.05
N SER A 93 2.02 -2.26 12.03
CA SER A 93 1.91 -0.81 11.74
C SER A 93 2.13 0.08 12.96
N PHE A 94 2.21 -0.50 14.16
CA PHE A 94 2.57 0.21 15.38
C PHE A 94 3.15 -0.74 16.44
N THR A 95 3.86 -0.17 17.42
CA THR A 95 4.31 -0.89 18.61
C THR A 95 4.38 0.07 19.81
N LEU A 96 4.48 -0.47 21.02
CA LEU A 96 4.60 0.35 22.24
C LEU A 96 6.00 0.96 22.34
N LEU A 97 6.11 2.12 22.98
CA LEU A 97 7.39 2.77 23.27
C LEU A 97 7.81 2.63 24.74
N ASP A 98 6.93 2.15 25.60
CA ASP A 98 7.22 1.97 27.02
C ASP A 98 6.48 0.76 27.58
N LYS A 99 7.05 0.19 28.66
CA LYS A 99 6.48 -0.99 29.33
C LYS A 99 5.12 -0.75 29.99
N ASN A 100 4.74 0.51 30.24
CA ASN A 100 3.46 0.84 30.86
C ASN A 100 2.34 0.97 29.81
N GLY A 101 2.66 0.85 28.52
CA GLY A 101 1.70 1.01 27.43
C GLY A 101 1.14 2.43 27.33
N ALA A 102 1.88 3.44 27.80
CA ALA A 102 1.43 4.83 27.79
C ALA A 102 1.62 5.51 26.43
N LYS A 103 2.62 5.08 25.66
CA LYS A 103 2.94 5.62 24.33
C LYS A 103 3.14 4.51 23.31
N ALA A 104 2.81 4.83 22.07
CA ALA A 104 3.06 3.98 20.92
C ALA A 104 3.75 4.78 19.81
N ILE A 105 4.55 4.08 19.00
CA ILE A 105 5.02 4.58 17.71
C ILE A 105 4.15 3.96 16.63
N CYS A 106 3.55 4.80 15.79
CA CYS A 106 2.65 4.41 14.73
C CYS A 106 3.23 4.80 13.36
N VAL A 107 3.17 3.88 12.41
CA VAL A 107 3.35 4.16 10.99
C VAL A 107 2.05 4.69 10.45
N VAL A 108 2.07 5.92 9.95
CA VAL A 108 0.90 6.61 9.42
C VAL A 108 1.13 6.91 7.95
N TRP A 109 0.07 6.85 7.14
CA TRP A 109 0.14 7.02 5.70
C TRP A 109 -0.37 8.40 5.28
N GLN A 110 0.47 9.11 4.54
CA GLN A 110 0.16 10.43 3.99
C GLN A 110 0.69 10.53 2.57
N ALA A 111 -0.18 10.90 1.62
CA ALA A 111 0.20 11.10 0.22
C ALA A 111 1.03 9.93 -0.38
N GLY A 112 0.68 8.69 -0.03
CA GLY A 112 1.37 7.49 -0.51
C GLY A 112 2.76 7.25 0.10
N GLN A 113 3.10 7.91 1.21
CA GLN A 113 4.33 7.67 1.98
C GLN A 113 4.03 7.37 3.45
N SER A 114 4.96 6.72 4.12
CA SER A 114 4.93 6.54 5.58
C SER A 114 5.51 7.75 6.32
N VAL A 115 4.83 8.19 7.36
CA VAL A 115 5.34 9.07 8.42
C VAL A 115 5.25 8.36 9.77
N LEU A 116 5.98 8.84 10.77
CA LEU A 116 5.99 8.24 12.10
C LEU A 116 5.38 9.16 13.14
N TYR A 117 4.35 8.69 13.83
CA TYR A 117 3.71 9.42 14.93
C TYR A 117 4.01 8.75 16.26
N VAL A 118 4.47 9.54 17.23
CA VAL A 118 4.44 9.14 18.64
C VAL A 118 3.07 9.50 19.19
N VAL A 119 2.28 8.49 19.54
CA VAL A 119 0.95 8.63 20.13
C VAL A 119 1.06 8.49 21.63
N ASP A 120 0.63 9.51 22.38
CA ASP A 120 0.39 9.43 23.81
C ASP A 120 -1.03 8.94 24.06
N ILE A 121 -1.13 7.66 24.45
CA ILE A 121 -2.39 6.96 24.62
C ILE A 121 -3.15 7.50 25.83
N ALA A 122 -2.43 7.86 26.90
CA ALA A 122 -3.05 8.37 28.13
C ALA A 122 -3.55 9.81 27.95
N ALA A 123 -2.78 10.65 27.26
CA ALA A 123 -3.14 12.03 27.00
C ALA A 123 -4.10 12.20 25.81
N GLY A 124 -4.25 11.18 24.96
CA GLY A 124 -5.04 11.27 23.72
C GLY A 124 -4.46 12.28 22.73
N SER A 125 -3.14 12.31 22.59
CA SER A 125 -2.44 13.25 21.72
C SER A 125 -1.37 12.55 20.90
N TYR A 126 -0.85 13.21 19.87
CA TYR A 126 0.25 12.67 19.08
C TYR A 126 1.19 13.77 18.60
N VAL A 127 2.42 13.39 18.28
CA VAL A 127 3.40 14.24 17.62
C VAL A 127 4.04 13.48 16.47
N GLU A 128 4.13 14.14 15.32
CA GLU A 128 4.87 13.64 14.16
C GLU A 128 6.37 13.77 14.40
N ILE A 129 7.11 12.69 14.12
CA ILE A 129 8.57 12.71 14.09
C ILE A 129 9.01 13.45 12.82
N LYS A 130 9.37 14.72 12.98
CA LYS A 130 9.95 15.54 11.91
C LYS A 130 11.46 15.63 12.10
N ASP A 131 12.19 14.90 11.27
CA ASP A 131 13.65 14.99 11.21
C ASP A 131 14.11 15.10 9.76
N LYS A 132 15.11 15.94 9.48
CA LYS A 132 15.65 16.09 8.12
C LYS A 132 16.35 14.83 7.62
N LEU A 133 16.75 13.94 8.54
CA LEU A 133 17.33 12.63 8.29
C LEU A 133 16.26 11.54 8.17
N PHE A 134 14.99 11.84 8.44
CA PHE A 134 13.88 10.94 8.14
C PHE A 134 13.43 11.16 6.70
N ASP A 135 14.01 10.39 5.78
CA ASP A 135 13.72 10.41 4.35
C ASP A 135 13.13 9.07 3.86
N PHE A 136 12.62 8.25 4.80
CA PHE A 136 11.94 7.01 4.50
C PHE A 136 10.57 7.30 3.92
N VAL A 137 10.29 6.72 2.75
CA VAL A 137 8.99 6.79 2.08
C VAL A 137 8.11 5.58 2.40
N LEU A 138 8.71 4.53 2.96
CA LEU A 138 8.01 3.35 3.47
C LEU A 138 8.70 2.85 4.74
N VAL A 139 7.90 2.65 5.78
CA VAL A 139 8.29 1.99 7.02
C VAL A 139 7.40 0.78 7.26
N ASN A 140 8.00 -0.38 7.48
CA ASN A 140 7.30 -1.65 7.77
C ASN A 140 7.91 -2.36 8.98
N ASN A 141 7.16 -3.30 9.55
CA ASN A 141 7.60 -4.21 10.61
C ASN A 141 8.20 -3.47 11.82
N VAL A 142 7.43 -2.54 12.39
CA VAL A 142 7.90 -1.78 13.56
C VAL A 142 7.78 -2.65 14.82
N CYS A 143 8.91 -2.87 15.48
CA CYS A 143 9.03 -3.77 16.63
C CYS A 143 9.71 -3.07 17.81
N HIS A 144 9.08 -3.13 18.98
CA HIS A 144 9.65 -2.61 20.22
C HIS A 144 10.90 -3.40 20.62
N LEU A 145 11.94 -2.69 21.08
CA LEU A 145 13.16 -3.30 21.63
C LEU A 145 13.31 -2.98 23.13
N SER A 146 13.21 -1.71 23.49
CA SER A 146 13.23 -1.21 24.87
C SER A 146 12.58 0.16 24.93
N ASP A 147 12.51 0.77 26.12
CA ASP A 147 11.92 2.09 26.29
C ASP A 147 12.47 3.10 25.26
N TYR A 148 11.57 3.68 24.48
CA TYR A 148 11.82 4.63 23.40
C TYR A 148 12.78 4.15 22.30
N THR A 149 13.00 2.84 22.20
CA THR A 149 13.88 2.22 21.21
C THR A 149 13.15 1.11 20.47
N PHE A 150 13.15 1.20 19.14
CA PHE A 150 12.44 0.27 18.27
C PHE A 150 13.24 -0.01 17.01
N ILE A 151 12.91 -1.13 16.37
CA ILE A 151 13.49 -1.57 15.11
C ILE A 151 12.41 -1.47 14.04
N PHE A 152 12.79 -1.12 12.81
CA PHE A 152 11.89 -1.17 11.66
C PHE A 152 12.66 -1.46 10.38
N THR A 153 11.94 -1.86 9.33
CA THR A 153 12.46 -1.89 7.96
C THR A 153 12.08 -0.60 7.25
N GLY A 154 13.07 0.16 6.78
CA GLY A 154 12.90 1.46 6.13
C GLY A 154 13.37 1.44 4.68
N PHE A 155 12.62 2.11 3.81
CA PHE A 155 12.95 2.23 2.39
C PHE A 155 12.87 3.69 1.95
N GLN A 156 13.83 4.10 1.12
CA GLN A 156 13.96 5.45 0.57
C GLN A 156 13.69 5.42 -0.94
N SER A 157 13.41 6.57 -1.56
CA SER A 157 13.21 6.66 -3.01
C SER A 157 14.49 6.51 -3.84
N ASN A 158 15.65 6.69 -3.21
CA ASN A 158 16.97 6.74 -3.87
C ASN A 158 18.02 5.82 -3.27
N ALA A 159 17.66 5.02 -2.25
CA ALA A 159 18.61 4.14 -1.58
C ALA A 159 17.98 2.76 -1.29
N PRO A 160 18.82 1.71 -1.17
CA PRO A 160 18.37 0.36 -0.85
C PRO A 160 17.67 0.29 0.51
N GLY A 161 16.74 -0.65 0.65
CA GLY A 161 16.06 -0.90 1.92
C GLY A 161 17.02 -1.30 3.05
N THR A 162 16.71 -0.87 4.26
CA THR A 162 17.53 -1.06 5.46
C THR A 162 16.70 -1.59 6.63
N ALA A 163 17.33 -2.37 7.50
CA ALA A 163 16.86 -2.59 8.86
C ALA A 163 17.49 -1.51 9.75
N MET A 164 16.65 -0.78 10.47
CA MET A 164 17.00 0.41 11.22
C MET A 164 16.71 0.20 12.70
N LEU A 165 17.61 0.64 13.56
CA LEU A 165 17.37 0.90 14.97
C LEU A 165 17.09 2.40 15.13
N CYS A 166 16.01 2.75 15.83
CA CYS A 166 15.70 4.11 16.21
C CYS A 166 15.57 4.22 17.71
N THR A 167 16.25 5.21 18.29
CA THR A 167 16.08 5.63 19.69
C THR A 167 15.55 7.06 19.71
N LEU A 168 14.44 7.29 20.41
CA LEU A 168 13.89 8.62 20.62
C LEU A 168 14.45 9.22 21.90
N THR A 169 14.84 10.50 21.85
CA THR A 169 15.47 11.18 22.99
C THR A 169 14.82 12.52 23.31
N GLY A 170 14.80 12.84 24.60
CA GLY A 170 14.25 14.10 25.11
C GLY A 170 12.72 14.22 24.99
N PRO A 171 12.14 15.33 25.47
CA PRO A 171 10.69 15.54 25.50
C PRO A 171 10.08 15.75 24.10
N LEU A 172 10.91 16.05 23.09
CA LEU A 172 10.48 16.27 21.71
C LEU A 172 10.64 15.01 20.83
N PHE A 173 11.01 13.87 21.43
CA PHE A 173 11.20 12.60 20.72
C PHE A 173 12.16 12.69 19.52
N MET A 174 13.30 13.36 19.71
CA MET A 174 14.30 13.51 18.65
C MET A 174 14.86 12.14 18.27
N PRO A 175 14.73 11.72 17.00
CA PRO A 175 15.11 10.38 16.58
C PRO A 175 16.62 10.28 16.35
N LYS A 176 17.21 9.19 16.82
CA LYS A 176 18.56 8.77 16.45
C LYS A 176 18.47 7.47 15.68
N PHE A 177 18.82 7.52 14.40
CA PHE A 177 18.80 6.37 13.51
C PHE A 177 20.18 5.67 13.44
N GLN A 178 20.16 4.35 13.47
CA GLN A 178 21.33 3.50 13.23
C GLN A 178 20.96 2.39 12.24
N VAL A 179 21.73 2.26 11.17
CA VAL A 179 21.59 1.15 10.22
C VAL A 179 22.11 -0.13 10.87
N LEU A 180 21.24 -1.14 10.99
CA LEU A 180 21.62 -2.48 11.45
C LEU A 180 22.03 -3.36 10.28
N ARG A 181 21.32 -3.26 9.15
CA ARG A 181 21.59 -4.02 7.93
C ARG A 181 21.10 -3.26 6.70
N SER A 182 21.80 -3.42 5.58
CA SER A 182 21.35 -2.93 4.27
C SER A 182 21.17 -4.10 3.30
N THR A 183 20.21 -3.94 2.38
CA THR A 183 20.02 -4.82 1.22
C THR A 183 21.00 -4.54 0.08
N ALA A 184 21.78 -3.45 0.17
CA ALA A 184 22.84 -3.16 -0.78
C ALA A 184 23.88 -4.29 -0.81
N SER A 185 24.28 -4.72 -2.00
CA SER A 185 25.45 -5.58 -2.13
C SER A 185 26.72 -4.75 -1.91
N ALA A 186 27.64 -5.24 -1.08
CA ALA A 186 28.95 -4.62 -0.88
C ALA A 186 29.80 -4.54 -2.17
N SER A 187 29.46 -5.33 -3.18
CA SER A 187 30.14 -5.38 -4.49
C SER A 187 29.46 -4.58 -5.60
N ALA A 188 28.31 -3.94 -5.34
CA ALA A 188 27.62 -3.16 -6.36
C ALA A 188 28.35 -1.82 -6.59
N ALA A 189 28.71 -1.55 -7.85
CA ALA A 189 29.23 -0.23 -8.22
C ALA A 189 28.14 0.83 -7.94
N PRO A 190 28.50 2.00 -7.37
CA PRO A 190 27.54 3.06 -7.17
C PRO A 190 27.00 3.54 -8.53
N LEU A 191 25.70 3.79 -8.60
CA LEU A 191 25.12 4.44 -9.77
C LEU A 191 25.70 5.84 -9.92
N ARG A 192 25.85 6.28 -11.17
CA ARG A 192 26.23 7.66 -11.47
C ARG A 192 25.23 8.60 -10.82
N GLU A 193 25.74 9.63 -10.17
CA GLU A 193 24.95 10.69 -9.56
C GLU A 193 23.95 11.26 -10.59
N GLY A 194 22.72 11.50 -10.14
CA GLY A 194 21.65 12.00 -11.01
C GLY A 194 21.01 10.97 -11.94
N MET A 195 21.29 9.67 -11.81
CA MET A 195 20.58 8.62 -12.58
C MET A 195 19.22 8.23 -11.99
N ILE A 196 18.99 8.47 -10.69
CA ILE A 196 17.74 8.09 -10.03
C ILE A 196 16.67 9.12 -10.34
N SER A 197 15.59 8.69 -11.00
CA SER A 197 14.37 9.48 -11.12
C SER A 197 13.57 9.36 -9.82
N LEU A 198 13.30 10.51 -9.19
CA LEU A 198 12.53 10.61 -7.94
C LEU A 198 11.02 10.72 -8.25
N PRO A 199 10.16 10.18 -7.38
CA PRO A 199 8.72 10.28 -7.53
C PRO A 199 8.26 11.73 -7.38
N THR A 200 7.33 12.13 -8.25
CA THR A 200 6.57 13.38 -8.14
C THR A 200 5.09 13.02 -7.94
N PRO A 201 4.50 13.31 -6.76
CA PRO A 201 3.09 13.02 -6.53
C PRO A 201 2.21 13.90 -7.42
N LEU A 202 1.23 13.27 -8.06
CA LEU A 202 0.21 13.92 -8.86
C LEU A 202 -1.16 13.57 -8.28
N GLU A 203 -2.05 14.56 -8.31
CA GLU A 203 -3.46 14.41 -7.96
C GLU A 203 -4.29 15.08 -9.06
N PHE A 204 -5.23 14.33 -9.63
CA PHE A 204 -6.08 14.86 -10.69
C PHE A 204 -7.49 14.31 -10.60
N LYS A 205 -8.43 15.06 -11.18
CA LYS A 205 -9.82 14.66 -11.31
C LYS A 205 -10.02 13.82 -12.56
N VAL A 206 -10.77 12.73 -12.43
CA VAL A 206 -11.24 11.88 -13.54
C VAL A 206 -12.75 12.01 -13.70
N VAL A 207 -13.35 11.24 -14.62
CA VAL A 207 -14.79 11.27 -14.90
C VAL A 207 -15.61 11.11 -13.60
N GLY A 208 -16.57 12.02 -13.39
CA GLY A 208 -17.39 12.07 -12.18
C GLY A 208 -16.75 12.83 -11.00
N ASP A 209 -15.74 13.67 -11.25
CA ASP A 209 -15.04 14.51 -10.27
C ASP A 209 -14.35 13.73 -9.13
N LYS A 210 -14.09 12.44 -9.39
CA LYS A 210 -13.31 11.57 -8.52
C LYS A 210 -11.85 11.98 -8.59
N THR A 211 -11.21 12.13 -7.44
CA THR A 211 -9.76 12.30 -7.35
C THR A 211 -9.07 10.96 -7.60
N VAL A 212 -7.99 10.95 -8.38
CA VAL A 212 -7.08 9.81 -8.53
C VAL A 212 -5.66 10.27 -8.21
N TYR A 213 -4.90 9.40 -7.55
CA TYR A 213 -3.54 9.68 -7.12
C TYR A 213 -2.54 8.91 -7.98
N ALA A 214 -1.42 9.55 -8.32
CA ALA A 214 -0.37 8.90 -9.07
C ALA A 214 1.02 9.39 -8.66
N MET A 215 2.04 8.60 -8.98
CA MET A 215 3.45 9.00 -8.85
C MET A 215 4.08 9.04 -10.24
N TYR A 216 4.50 10.24 -10.65
CA TYR A 216 5.18 10.45 -11.92
C TYR A 216 6.70 10.43 -11.72
N TYR A 217 7.38 9.74 -12.63
CA TYR A 217 8.84 9.69 -12.70
C TYR A 217 9.25 10.16 -14.09
N THR A 218 10.05 11.23 -14.09
CA THR A 218 10.57 11.84 -15.31
C THR A 218 11.68 10.97 -15.93
N PRO A 219 11.91 11.01 -17.26
CA PRO A 219 13.10 10.39 -17.82
C PRO A 219 14.32 11.11 -17.27
N ASN A 220 15.29 10.36 -16.77
CA ASN A 220 16.42 10.94 -16.05
C ASN A 220 17.72 10.23 -16.40
N ASN A 221 18.59 10.89 -17.15
CA ASN A 221 19.92 10.39 -17.47
C ASN A 221 20.89 11.56 -17.70
N PRO A 222 21.94 11.75 -16.88
CA PRO A 222 22.87 12.86 -17.03
C PRO A 222 23.66 12.91 -18.34
N ALA A 223 23.70 11.81 -19.09
CA ALA A 223 24.45 11.71 -20.34
C ALA A 223 23.60 11.94 -21.60
N TYR A 224 22.27 12.00 -21.47
CA TYR A 224 21.35 12.10 -22.60
C TYR A 224 20.25 13.12 -22.30
N ALA A 225 19.85 13.88 -23.32
CA ALA A 225 18.69 14.76 -23.26
C ALA A 225 17.62 14.27 -24.25
N GLY A 226 16.39 14.78 -24.10
CA GLY A 226 15.33 14.56 -25.07
C GLY A 226 15.72 15.02 -26.48
N LEU A 227 15.04 14.50 -27.49
CA LEU A 227 15.22 14.93 -28.86
C LEU A 227 14.89 16.42 -28.98
N SER A 228 15.61 17.15 -29.84
CA SER A 228 15.44 18.60 -30.02
C SER A 228 14.19 18.97 -30.84
N ILE A 229 13.14 18.14 -30.80
CA ILE A 229 11.89 18.38 -31.51
C ILE A 229 10.98 19.21 -30.60
N PRO A 230 10.48 20.38 -31.06
CA PRO A 230 9.59 21.20 -30.26
C PRO A 230 8.34 20.43 -29.81
N ASN A 231 8.04 20.52 -28.51
CA ASN A 231 6.87 19.89 -27.88
C ASN A 231 6.83 18.35 -27.97
N GLU A 232 7.93 17.69 -28.31
CA GLU A 232 8.01 16.24 -28.20
C GLU A 232 7.99 15.83 -26.71
N LYS A 233 7.23 14.78 -26.42
CA LYS A 233 7.07 14.23 -25.08
C LYS A 233 7.54 12.79 -25.04
N PRO A 234 8.10 12.33 -23.92
CA PRO A 234 8.60 10.96 -23.79
C PRO A 234 7.47 9.92 -23.87
N PRO A 235 7.76 8.69 -24.35
CA PRO A 235 6.86 7.55 -24.18
C PRO A 235 6.67 7.23 -22.70
N CYS A 236 5.53 6.66 -22.34
CA CYS A 236 5.16 6.41 -20.94
C CYS A 236 4.88 4.94 -20.66
N VAL A 237 5.40 4.45 -19.53
CA VAL A 237 4.95 3.21 -18.91
C VAL A 237 4.01 3.55 -17.77
N LEU A 238 2.71 3.31 -17.96
CA LEU A 238 1.72 3.39 -16.90
C LEU A 238 1.73 2.07 -16.14
N SER A 239 1.98 2.11 -14.84
CA SER A 239 1.98 0.93 -13.98
C SER A 239 0.79 0.93 -13.03
N ILE A 240 0.23 -0.26 -12.84
CA ILE A 240 -0.80 -0.53 -11.85
C ILE A 240 -0.32 -1.60 -10.87
N HIS A 241 -0.49 -1.33 -9.58
CA HIS A 241 -0.14 -2.29 -8.54
C HIS A 241 -1.15 -3.45 -8.46
N GLY A 242 -0.72 -4.57 -7.88
CA GLY A 242 -1.59 -5.68 -7.53
C GLY A 242 -2.46 -5.36 -6.30
N GLY A 243 -3.53 -6.13 -6.11
CA GLY A 243 -4.48 -5.88 -5.03
C GLY A 243 -5.88 -6.39 -5.39
N PRO A 244 -6.93 -5.55 -5.33
CA PRO A 244 -6.89 -4.11 -5.59
C PRO A 244 -6.63 -3.21 -4.38
N THR A 245 -6.82 -3.71 -3.16
CA THR A 245 -6.58 -2.95 -1.93
C THR A 245 -5.09 -2.98 -1.57
N GLY A 246 -4.32 -2.02 -2.07
CA GLY A 246 -2.88 -1.90 -1.84
C GLY A 246 -2.38 -0.54 -2.31
N LEU A 247 -1.08 -0.33 -2.42
CA LEU A 247 -0.57 0.90 -3.04
C LEU A 247 0.78 0.65 -3.71
N GLU A 248 1.05 1.43 -4.75
CA GLU A 248 2.38 1.49 -5.33
C GLU A 248 3.25 2.45 -4.53
N THR A 249 4.32 1.91 -3.96
CA THR A 249 5.19 2.66 -3.04
C THR A 249 6.15 3.56 -3.81
N GLN A 250 6.60 4.61 -3.14
CA GLN A 250 7.59 5.56 -3.65
C GLN A 250 9.04 5.08 -3.48
N CYS A 251 9.24 3.82 -3.09
CA CYS A 251 10.56 3.24 -2.85
C CYS A 251 11.38 3.13 -4.14
N LEU A 252 12.70 3.09 -3.99
CA LEU A 252 13.62 2.76 -5.07
C LEU A 252 13.22 1.44 -5.74
N ASN A 253 12.88 1.50 -7.03
CA ASN A 253 12.52 0.34 -7.83
C ASN A 253 13.33 0.32 -9.12
N TRP A 254 14.20 -0.69 -9.26
CA TRP A 254 15.13 -0.79 -10.39
C TRP A 254 14.47 -0.94 -11.74
N LEU A 255 13.24 -1.46 -11.82
CA LEU A 255 12.50 -1.50 -13.07
C LEU A 255 12.10 -0.09 -13.50
N LYS A 256 11.58 0.73 -12.60
CA LYS A 256 11.26 2.15 -12.86
C LYS A 256 12.52 2.90 -13.30
N GLN A 257 13.64 2.68 -12.60
CA GLN A 257 14.92 3.30 -12.93
C GLN A 257 15.47 2.84 -14.30
N TYR A 258 15.29 1.57 -14.65
CA TYR A 258 15.72 1.04 -15.96
C TYR A 258 15.05 1.77 -17.14
N PHE A 259 13.75 2.03 -17.04
CA PHE A 259 12.98 2.74 -18.07
C PHE A 259 13.27 4.25 -18.06
N THR A 260 13.25 4.88 -16.88
CA THR A 260 13.49 6.33 -16.75
C THR A 260 14.89 6.72 -17.19
N SER A 261 15.90 5.88 -16.95
CA SER A 261 17.26 6.12 -17.44
C SER A 261 17.41 5.98 -18.97
N ARG A 262 16.37 5.55 -19.68
CA ARG A 262 16.36 5.28 -21.14
C ARG A 262 15.35 6.13 -21.90
N GLY A 263 14.89 7.23 -21.31
CA GLY A 263 14.02 8.19 -22.02
C GLY A 263 12.52 7.92 -21.88
N TYR A 264 12.11 6.92 -21.09
CA TYR A 264 10.69 6.67 -20.80
C TYR A 264 10.27 7.40 -19.54
N THR A 265 9.04 7.89 -19.48
CA THR A 265 8.40 8.22 -18.20
C THR A 265 7.82 6.97 -17.57
N TRP A 266 7.69 7.01 -16.25
CA TRP A 266 6.93 6.02 -15.50
C TRP A 266 5.81 6.72 -14.73
N LEU A 267 4.62 6.13 -14.72
CA LEU A 267 3.46 6.64 -14.01
C LEU A 267 2.83 5.52 -13.20
N ASP A 268 3.02 5.53 -11.88
CA ASP A 268 2.31 4.62 -10.98
C ASP A 268 0.94 5.20 -10.68
N VAL A 269 -0.14 4.53 -11.08
CA VAL A 269 -1.51 4.96 -10.75
C VAL A 269 -1.99 4.18 -9.53
N ASN A 270 -2.22 4.90 -8.43
CA ASN A 270 -2.96 4.41 -7.28
C ASN A 270 -4.44 4.63 -7.58
N TYR A 271 -5.03 3.65 -8.27
CA TYR A 271 -6.42 3.67 -8.73
C TYR A 271 -7.41 3.47 -7.57
N SER A 272 -8.70 3.69 -7.82
CA SER A 272 -9.77 3.46 -6.84
C SER A 272 -9.60 2.09 -6.15
N SER A 273 -9.73 2.07 -4.83
CA SER A 273 -9.35 0.98 -3.91
C SER A 273 -7.94 0.99 -3.35
N SER A 274 -7.02 1.81 -3.87
CA SER A 274 -5.69 1.90 -3.28
C SER A 274 -5.75 2.33 -1.80
N SER A 275 -4.91 1.74 -0.98
CA SER A 275 -4.84 2.01 0.46
C SER A 275 -4.00 3.26 0.77
N GLY A 276 -4.18 3.82 1.96
CA GLY A 276 -3.49 5.03 2.41
C GLY A 276 -4.20 6.33 2.04
N TYR A 277 -5.43 6.25 1.52
CA TYR A 277 -6.28 7.38 1.13
C TYR A 277 -7.66 7.34 1.84
N GLY A 278 -7.79 6.55 2.90
CA GLY A 278 -9.03 6.38 3.68
C GLY A 278 -10.01 5.36 3.09
N HIS A 279 -10.94 4.92 3.94
CA HIS A 279 -11.93 3.88 3.65
C HIS A 279 -12.84 4.22 2.47
N ALA A 280 -13.23 5.49 2.32
CA ALA A 280 -14.07 5.92 1.19
C ALA A 280 -13.39 5.64 -0.16
N TYR A 281 -12.08 5.90 -0.25
CA TYR A 281 -11.30 5.61 -1.45
C TYR A 281 -11.18 4.11 -1.70
N VAL A 282 -11.02 3.32 -0.63
CA VAL A 282 -10.98 1.85 -0.69
C VAL A 282 -12.27 1.27 -1.28
N GLU A 283 -13.43 1.79 -0.86
CA GLU A 283 -14.76 1.33 -1.27
C GLU A 283 -15.15 1.73 -2.71
N HIS A 284 -14.44 2.67 -3.34
CA HIS A 284 -14.77 3.15 -4.71
C HIS A 284 -14.81 2.04 -5.77
N LEU A 285 -14.05 0.95 -5.58
CA LEU A 285 -13.99 -0.16 -6.53
C LEU A 285 -15.00 -1.28 -6.23
N LYS A 286 -15.70 -1.21 -5.09
CA LYS A 286 -16.60 -2.28 -4.66
C LYS A 286 -17.66 -2.56 -5.73
N GLY A 287 -17.72 -3.81 -6.16
CA GLY A 287 -18.62 -4.26 -7.23
C GLY A 287 -18.28 -3.74 -8.64
N ASN A 288 -17.19 -3.00 -8.82
CA ASN A 288 -16.84 -2.31 -10.07
C ASN A 288 -15.41 -2.60 -10.57
N TRP A 289 -14.84 -3.75 -10.19
CA TRP A 289 -13.48 -4.14 -10.59
C TRP A 289 -13.38 -4.44 -12.09
N GLY A 290 -12.37 -3.90 -12.76
CA GLY A 290 -12.23 -3.89 -14.22
C GLY A 290 -12.96 -2.75 -14.92
N ILE A 291 -13.73 -1.93 -14.19
CA ILE A 291 -14.47 -0.77 -14.72
C ILE A 291 -13.90 0.52 -14.15
N THR A 292 -13.95 0.69 -12.82
CA THR A 292 -13.56 1.96 -12.17
C THR A 292 -12.05 2.17 -12.23
N ASP A 293 -11.29 1.15 -11.86
CA ASP A 293 -9.83 1.08 -11.97
C ASP A 293 -9.32 1.31 -13.42
N MET A 294 -10.01 0.76 -14.42
CA MET A 294 -9.70 1.06 -15.83
C MET A 294 -9.98 2.52 -16.18
N SER A 295 -11.15 3.04 -15.77
CA SER A 295 -11.52 4.45 -15.96
C SER A 295 -10.53 5.40 -15.30
N ASP A 296 -10.00 5.05 -14.12
CA ASP A 296 -9.00 5.84 -13.41
C ASP A 296 -7.67 5.88 -14.19
N CYS A 297 -7.25 4.75 -14.75
CA CYS A 297 -6.02 4.68 -15.58
C CYS A 297 -6.15 5.47 -16.88
N ILE A 298 -7.30 5.38 -17.56
CA ILE A 298 -7.57 6.17 -18.78
C ILE A 298 -7.68 7.66 -18.43
N GLY A 299 -8.40 7.99 -17.35
CA GLY A 299 -8.52 9.36 -16.85
C GLY A 299 -7.16 9.97 -16.48
N ALA A 300 -6.25 9.16 -15.91
CA ALA A 300 -4.90 9.59 -15.58
C ALA A 300 -4.14 10.09 -16.80
N ILE A 301 -4.07 9.29 -17.88
CA ILE A 301 -3.34 9.67 -19.10
C ILE A 301 -4.01 10.82 -19.86
N GLN A 302 -5.33 10.98 -19.72
CA GLN A 302 -6.09 12.05 -20.35
C GLN A 302 -6.07 13.36 -19.56
N SER A 303 -5.75 13.31 -18.27
CA SER A 303 -5.70 14.50 -17.42
C SER A 303 -4.78 15.57 -18.04
N PRO A 304 -5.13 16.87 -18.00
CA PRO A 304 -4.27 17.92 -18.55
C PRO A 304 -2.87 17.93 -17.94
N GLN A 305 -2.76 17.61 -16.64
CA GLN A 305 -1.49 17.54 -15.93
C GLN A 305 -0.58 16.45 -16.52
N VAL A 306 -1.06 15.21 -16.65
CA VAL A 306 -0.25 14.09 -17.16
C VAL A 306 -0.06 14.20 -18.67
N SER A 307 -1.11 14.50 -19.44
CA SER A 307 -1.04 14.62 -20.90
C SER A 307 -0.12 15.75 -21.36
N SER A 308 0.18 16.74 -20.51
CA SER A 308 1.20 17.76 -20.76
C SER A 308 2.64 17.22 -20.64
N LEU A 309 2.85 16.12 -19.91
CA LEU A 309 4.16 15.54 -19.57
C LEU A 309 4.55 14.33 -20.42
N ILE A 310 3.58 13.64 -21.03
CA ILE A 310 3.81 12.37 -21.74
C ILE A 310 3.28 12.39 -23.18
N ASN A 311 3.83 11.52 -24.02
CA ASN A 311 3.22 11.19 -25.30
C ASN A 311 2.15 10.10 -25.10
N THR A 312 0.89 10.52 -25.02
CA THR A 312 -0.26 9.62 -24.78
C THR A 312 -0.42 8.56 -25.87
N LYS A 313 0.01 8.81 -27.11
CA LYS A 313 -0.01 7.82 -28.20
C LYS A 313 1.07 6.74 -28.07
N CYS A 314 2.10 7.02 -27.28
CA CYS A 314 3.20 6.10 -27.00
C CYS A 314 3.19 5.67 -25.53
N THR A 315 2.00 5.39 -24.99
CA THR A 315 1.82 4.92 -23.62
C THR A 315 1.51 3.42 -23.60
N VAL A 316 2.22 2.67 -22.77
CA VAL A 316 1.97 1.25 -22.50
C VAL A 316 1.46 1.07 -21.09
N ILE A 317 0.60 0.07 -20.85
CA ILE A 317 0.12 -0.26 -19.51
C ILE A 317 0.74 -1.57 -19.01
N CYS A 318 1.30 -1.56 -17.80
CA CYS A 318 1.85 -2.75 -17.17
C CYS A 318 1.24 -2.96 -15.78
N GLY A 319 1.06 -4.20 -15.37
CA GLY A 319 0.55 -4.50 -14.03
C GLY A 319 0.75 -5.93 -13.60
N ARG A 320 0.66 -6.13 -12.29
CA ARG A 320 0.82 -7.44 -11.64
C ARG A 320 -0.44 -7.81 -10.87
N SER A 321 -0.89 -9.05 -11.00
CA SER A 321 -1.85 -9.70 -10.10
C SER A 321 -3.23 -9.04 -9.97
N ALA A 322 -3.59 -8.12 -10.85
CA ALA A 322 -4.89 -7.45 -10.88
C ALA A 322 -5.61 -7.73 -12.21
N PHE A 323 -6.94 -7.90 -12.14
CA PHE A 323 -7.80 -8.02 -13.32
C PHE A 323 -7.73 -6.76 -14.21
N THR A 324 -7.42 -5.61 -13.63
CA THR A 324 -7.36 -4.29 -14.26
C THR A 324 -6.53 -4.24 -15.54
N THR A 325 -5.32 -4.82 -15.55
CA THR A 325 -4.46 -4.77 -16.77
C THR A 325 -5.12 -5.56 -17.90
N LEU A 326 -5.77 -6.69 -17.58
CA LEU A 326 -6.51 -7.46 -18.56
C LEU A 326 -7.72 -6.68 -19.07
N ALA A 327 -8.52 -6.11 -18.15
CA ALA A 327 -9.69 -5.33 -18.51
C ALA A 327 -9.31 -4.17 -19.44
N ALA A 328 -8.23 -3.45 -19.12
CA ALA A 328 -7.69 -2.38 -19.96
C ALA A 328 -7.28 -2.84 -21.36
N ILE A 329 -6.87 -4.10 -21.56
CA ILE A 329 -6.54 -4.62 -22.90
C ILE A 329 -7.78 -5.12 -23.64
N SER A 330 -8.67 -5.81 -22.93
CA SER A 330 -9.83 -6.51 -23.52
C SER A 330 -11.05 -5.63 -23.74
N LEU A 331 -11.22 -4.57 -22.95
CA LEU A 331 -12.39 -3.69 -23.01
C LEU A 331 -12.11 -2.38 -23.76
N ASP A 332 -10.86 -1.90 -23.75
CA ASP A 332 -10.36 -0.83 -24.64
C ASP A 332 -10.54 -1.20 -26.12
N SER A 333 -10.56 -2.51 -26.42
CA SER A 333 -10.74 -3.04 -27.77
C SER A 333 -12.18 -3.45 -28.12
N SER A 334 -13.17 -3.17 -27.26
CA SER A 334 -14.57 -3.48 -27.60
C SER A 334 -15.03 -2.68 -28.83
N ALA A 335 -15.76 -3.34 -29.73
CA ALA A 335 -16.17 -2.80 -31.04
C ALA A 335 -16.99 -1.48 -30.96
N ALA A 336 -17.44 -1.07 -29.77
CA ALA A 336 -18.23 0.12 -29.54
C ALA A 336 -17.39 1.41 -29.41
N SER A 337 -16.14 1.37 -28.93
CA SER A 337 -15.38 2.60 -28.63
C SER A 337 -14.44 3.05 -29.76
N LYS A 338 -13.91 2.16 -30.61
CA LYS A 338 -12.90 2.44 -31.67
C LYS A 338 -11.64 3.24 -31.21
N VAL A 339 -11.49 3.55 -29.93
CA VAL A 339 -10.37 4.31 -29.37
C VAL A 339 -9.44 3.32 -28.71
N LYS A 340 -8.15 3.33 -29.09
CA LYS A 340 -7.08 2.62 -28.38
C LYS A 340 -6.39 3.63 -27.47
N PHE A 341 -6.47 3.43 -26.16
CA PHE A 341 -5.80 4.30 -25.18
C PHE A 341 -4.35 3.90 -24.92
N PHE A 342 -4.03 2.62 -25.09
CA PHE A 342 -2.68 2.09 -24.88
C PHE A 342 -2.09 1.48 -26.16
N ALA A 343 -0.82 1.76 -26.42
CA ALA A 343 -0.09 1.23 -27.56
C ALA A 343 0.23 -0.27 -27.40
N SER A 344 0.47 -0.71 -26.17
CA SER A 344 0.73 -2.11 -25.81
C SER A 344 0.51 -2.32 -24.31
N ALA A 345 0.53 -3.58 -23.88
CA ALA A 345 0.35 -3.91 -22.48
C ALA A 345 1.06 -5.20 -22.06
N THR A 346 1.43 -5.27 -20.77
CA THR A 346 2.02 -6.45 -20.15
C THR A 346 1.32 -6.79 -18.85
N ASN A 347 0.77 -8.00 -18.73
CA ASN A 347 0.07 -8.48 -17.54
C ASN A 347 0.80 -9.69 -16.94
N SER A 348 1.22 -9.58 -15.67
CA SER A 348 1.83 -10.68 -14.93
C SER A 348 0.89 -11.21 -13.85
N PHE A 349 0.79 -12.54 -13.69
CA PHE A 349 -0.07 -13.21 -12.69
C PHE A 349 -1.58 -12.90 -12.85
N ARG A 350 -2.10 -13.04 -14.07
CA ARG A 350 -3.46 -12.65 -14.45
C ARG A 350 -4.55 -13.45 -13.72
N ILE A 351 -5.55 -12.75 -13.19
CA ILE A 351 -6.88 -13.32 -12.92
C ILE A 351 -7.67 -13.22 -14.23
N SER A 352 -7.95 -14.36 -14.86
CA SER A 352 -8.60 -14.42 -16.18
C SER A 352 -10.08 -14.80 -16.15
N ASN A 353 -10.55 -15.33 -15.01
CA ASN A 353 -11.92 -15.77 -14.82
C ASN A 353 -12.39 -15.29 -13.45
N MET A 354 -13.28 -14.29 -13.46
CA MET A 354 -13.84 -13.70 -12.25
C MET A 354 -14.81 -14.65 -11.54
N GLU A 355 -15.56 -15.48 -12.25
CA GLU A 355 -16.50 -16.44 -11.65
C GLU A 355 -15.76 -17.45 -10.76
N ILE A 356 -14.66 -18.02 -11.26
CA ILE A 356 -13.81 -18.95 -10.50
C ILE A 356 -13.19 -18.26 -9.28
N PHE A 357 -12.80 -16.99 -9.41
CA PHE A 357 -12.21 -16.19 -8.34
C PHE A 357 -13.23 -15.88 -7.23
N THR A 358 -14.46 -15.49 -7.60
CA THR A 358 -15.53 -15.17 -6.63
C THR A 358 -16.08 -16.39 -5.91
N LEU A 359 -15.96 -17.59 -6.50
CA LEU A 359 -16.48 -18.83 -5.92
C LEU A 359 -15.50 -19.53 -4.97
N GLY A 360 -14.32 -18.95 -4.67
CA GLY A 360 -13.41 -19.45 -3.63
C GLY A 360 -12.94 -20.89 -3.86
N SER A 361 -12.61 -21.25 -5.11
CA SER A 361 -12.20 -22.62 -5.43
C SER A 361 -10.78 -22.93 -4.91
N THR A 362 -10.77 -23.72 -3.85
CA THR A 362 -9.71 -24.65 -3.44
C THR A 362 -8.91 -25.19 -4.62
N PHE A 363 -7.64 -24.78 -4.73
CA PHE A 363 -6.69 -25.44 -5.61
C PHE A 363 -6.27 -26.79 -4.99
N LEU A 364 -6.61 -27.89 -5.68
CA LEU A 364 -5.79 -29.05 -6.09
C LEU A 364 -6.66 -30.31 -6.32
N PRO A 365 -6.29 -31.26 -7.22
CA PRO A 365 -5.80 -31.15 -8.59
C PRO A 365 -6.87 -31.60 -9.61
N PHE A 366 -6.62 -31.36 -10.90
CA PHE A 366 -7.49 -31.75 -12.03
C PHE A 366 -8.00 -33.21 -12.00
N PRO A 367 -9.28 -33.44 -12.36
CA PRO A 367 -9.70 -34.65 -13.05
C PRO A 367 -9.77 -34.38 -14.58
N GLN A 368 -9.12 -35.25 -15.34
CA GLN A 368 -8.90 -35.18 -16.80
C GLN A 368 -10.16 -35.26 -17.70
N SER A 369 -11.40 -35.25 -17.19
CA SER A 369 -12.53 -35.80 -17.96
C SER A 369 -13.48 -34.81 -18.63
N LYS A 370 -13.27 -33.48 -18.59
CA LYS A 370 -14.12 -32.54 -19.35
C LYS A 370 -13.35 -31.34 -19.91
N ARG A 371 -12.77 -31.49 -21.11
CA ARG A 371 -12.45 -30.35 -21.98
C ARG A 371 -13.62 -30.10 -22.93
N PRO A 372 -14.08 -28.86 -23.13
CA PRO A 372 -14.65 -28.46 -24.41
C PRO A 372 -13.50 -28.34 -25.43
N SER A 373 -13.64 -29.05 -26.54
CA SER A 373 -12.79 -28.91 -27.71
C SER A 373 -13.01 -27.55 -28.36
N PHE A 374 -12.01 -26.67 -28.30
CA PHE A 374 -11.92 -25.53 -29.22
C PHE A 374 -11.09 -25.98 -30.43
N LEU A 375 -11.79 -26.26 -31.52
CA LEU A 375 -11.21 -26.34 -32.86
C LEU A 375 -10.81 -24.92 -33.26
N VAL A 376 -9.51 -24.72 -33.49
CA VAL A 376 -9.00 -23.55 -34.21
C VAL A 376 -8.90 -23.97 -35.67
N GLU A 377 -9.84 -23.51 -36.50
CA GLU A 377 -9.64 -23.50 -37.95
C GLU A 377 -8.77 -22.29 -38.30
N HIS A 378 -7.61 -22.56 -38.91
CA HIS A 378 -6.84 -21.56 -39.62
C HIS A 378 -7.40 -21.46 -41.04
N ASN A 379 -7.73 -20.23 -41.46
CA ASN A 379 -7.69 -19.84 -42.86
C ASN A 379 -6.53 -18.87 -43.06
#